data_AF-A0A8W8JJR7-F1
#
_entry.id   AF-A0A8W8JJR7-F1
#
_cell.length_a   1.000
_cell.length_b   1.000
_cell.length_c   1.000
_cell.angle_alpha   90.00
_cell.angle_beta   90.00
_cell.angle_gamma   90.00
#
_symmetry.space_group_name_H-M   'P 1'
#
loop_
_entity.id
_entity.type
_entity.pdbx_description
1 polymer ?
#
loop_
_entity_poly.entity_id
_entity_poly.type
_entity_poly.pdbx_seq_one_letter_code
_entity_poly.pdbx_strand_id
1 'polypeptide(L)'
;MNDLNSTLSIVHHNIDSSNQEVARLVYNHLTSTYPSRNWFVVVYDDVTGTDNHQISYCGGGFAFRYYGFNLMIASSSSDAPSMSVSNARFILNKPIIRYGTFWSQYNYLGAGAVLGRINHYVDCRNYSGLAVIKQWADVAVKASWNRFLLVNRNPYSMVIFS
;
A
#
# COMPACT_ATOMS: atom_id res chain seq x y z
N MET A 1 15.14 3.21 16.31
CA MET A 1 14.66 1.83 16.14
C MET A 1 13.71 1.45 17.30
N ASN A 2 12.77 2.35 17.66
CA ASN A 2 11.80 2.17 18.77
C ASN A 2 10.34 2.10 18.30
N ASP A 3 10.05 2.37 17.02
CA ASP A 3 8.67 2.56 16.53
C ASP A 3 8.01 1.29 16.01
N LEU A 4 8.82 0.31 15.61
CA LEU A 4 8.33 -0.99 15.19
C LEU A 4 7.65 -1.68 16.37
N ASN A 5 8.24 -1.66 17.57
CA ASN A 5 7.66 -2.27 18.77
C ASN A 5 6.34 -1.61 19.18
N SER A 6 6.27 -0.28 19.16
CA SER A 6 5.02 0.44 19.44
C SER A 6 3.93 0.15 18.41
N THR A 7 4.30 0.07 17.13
CA THR A 7 3.38 -0.33 16.05
C THR A 7 2.87 -1.75 16.24
N LEU A 8 3.77 -2.71 16.50
CA LEU A 8 3.42 -4.10 16.77
C LEU A 8 2.53 -4.22 18.02
N SER A 9 2.79 -3.42 19.05
CA SER A 9 1.92 -3.35 20.24
C SER A 9 0.52 -2.86 19.89
N ILE A 10 0.37 -1.83 19.06
CA ILE A 10 -0.94 -1.36 18.59
C ILE A 10 -1.68 -2.49 17.87
N VAL A 11 -1.01 -3.18 16.94
CA VAL A 11 -1.62 -4.31 16.20
C VAL A 11 -2.04 -5.43 17.15
N HIS A 12 -1.18 -5.81 18.10
CA HIS A 12 -1.48 -6.87 19.07
C HIS A 12 -2.64 -6.54 20.01
N HIS A 13 -2.83 -5.29 20.42
CA HIS A 13 -3.97 -4.90 21.25
C HIS A 13 -5.27 -4.73 20.46
N ASN A 14 -5.23 -4.89 19.13
CA ASN A 14 -6.36 -4.64 18.22
C ASN A 14 -6.56 -5.81 17.24
N ILE A 15 -6.28 -7.05 17.67
CA ILE A 15 -6.39 -8.24 16.80
C ILE A 15 -7.79 -8.48 16.25
N ASP A 16 -8.83 -8.09 16.99
CA ASP A 16 -10.23 -8.26 16.60
C ASP A 16 -10.82 -6.99 15.94
N SER A 17 -10.00 -5.95 15.76
CA SER A 17 -10.41 -4.69 15.14
C SER A 17 -10.37 -4.80 13.62
N SER A 18 -11.13 -3.94 12.93
CA SER A 18 -11.09 -3.88 11.46
C SER A 18 -9.74 -3.35 10.94
N ASN A 19 -9.39 -3.73 9.71
CA ASN A 19 -8.20 -3.22 9.02
C ASN A 19 -8.17 -1.67 9.00
N GLN A 20 -9.34 -1.05 8.87
CA GLN A 20 -9.49 0.41 8.90
C GLN A 20 -9.13 1.02 10.25
N GLU A 21 -9.53 0.39 11.35
CA GLU A 21 -9.23 0.87 12.69
C GLU A 21 -7.74 0.71 13.02
N VAL A 22 -7.15 -0.43 12.69
CA VAL A 22 -5.71 -0.66 12.86
C VAL A 22 -4.91 0.36 12.03
N ALA A 23 -5.26 0.57 10.76
CA ALA A 23 -4.61 1.57 9.91
C ALA A 23 -4.69 2.98 10.51
N ARG A 24 -5.84 3.36 11.08
CA ARG A 24 -6.06 4.66 11.73
C ARG A 24 -5.20 4.81 12.99
N LEU A 25 -5.18 3.81 13.87
CA LEU A 25 -4.44 3.85 15.13
C LEU A 25 -2.94 3.94 14.89
N VAL A 26 -2.42 3.12 13.98
CA VAL A 26 -1.00 3.14 13.59
C VAL A 26 -0.63 4.47 12.96
N TYR A 27 -1.44 4.98 12.02
CA TYR A 27 -1.19 6.29 11.40
C TYR A 27 -1.16 7.42 12.44
N ASN A 28 -2.16 7.47 13.34
CA ASN A 28 -2.24 8.50 14.37
C ASN A 28 -1.01 8.46 15.30
N HIS A 29 -0.57 7.27 15.71
CA HIS A 29 0.64 7.10 16.50
C HIS A 29 1.85 7.68 15.79
N LEU A 30 2.10 7.26 14.54
CA LEU A 30 3.25 7.71 13.76
C LEU A 30 3.25 9.22 13.51
N THR A 31 2.11 9.80 13.14
CA THR A 31 1.97 11.24 12.94
C THR A 31 2.22 12.04 14.23
N SER A 32 1.77 11.53 15.38
CA SER A 32 1.98 12.19 16.67
C SER A 32 3.45 12.14 17.12
N THR A 33 4.12 11.01 16.91
CA THR A 33 5.52 10.81 17.31
C THR A 33 6.49 11.52 16.35
N TYR A 34 6.16 11.57 15.06
CA TYR A 34 7.02 12.12 14.01
C TYR A 34 6.27 13.10 13.11
N PRO A 35 5.99 14.33 13.60
CA PRO A 35 5.24 15.33 12.86
C PRO A 35 5.98 15.88 11.62
N SER A 36 7.30 15.70 11.53
CA SER A 36 8.12 16.10 10.38
C SER A 36 8.11 15.10 9.22
N ARG A 37 7.22 14.10 9.27
CA ARG A 37 7.08 13.05 8.26
C ARG A 37 5.65 12.98 7.76
N ASN A 38 5.49 12.71 6.47
CA ASN A 38 4.22 12.22 5.93
C ASN A 38 4.20 10.71 6.09
N TRP A 39 3.12 10.17 6.65
CA TRP A 39 2.95 8.73 6.88
C TRP A 39 1.91 8.12 5.97
N PHE A 40 2.16 6.87 5.60
CA PHE A 40 1.28 6.03 4.81
C PHE A 40 1.24 4.64 5.39
N VAL A 41 0.04 4.19 5.73
CA VAL A 41 -0.22 2.91 6.37
C VAL A 41 -1.23 2.16 5.50
N VAL A 42 -0.88 0.94 5.11
CA VAL A 42 -1.78 -0.01 4.46
C VAL A 42 -1.90 -1.23 5.37
N VAL A 43 -3.14 -1.61 5.66
CA VAL A 43 -3.48 -2.80 6.45
C VAL A 43 -4.44 -3.63 5.63
N TYR A 44 -4.23 -4.93 5.61
CA TYR A 44 -5.07 -5.89 4.91
C TYR A 44 -4.95 -7.24 5.58
N ASP A 45 -5.87 -8.14 5.24
CA ASP A 45 -5.92 -9.48 5.79
C ASP A 45 -4.62 -10.24 5.58
N ASP A 46 -4.48 -11.32 6.34
CA ASP A 46 -3.32 -12.17 6.26
C ASP A 46 -3.25 -13.00 4.97
N VAL A 47 -2.66 -12.40 3.94
CA VAL A 47 -2.39 -13.02 2.65
C VAL A 47 -0.92 -13.34 2.47
N THR A 48 -0.64 -14.46 1.80
CA THR A 48 0.71 -14.88 1.42
C THR A 48 0.87 -14.98 -0.09
N GLY A 49 2.12 -14.81 -0.52
CA GLY A 49 2.55 -15.11 -1.89
C GLY A 49 2.44 -13.91 -2.82
N THR A 50 3.46 -13.73 -3.65
CA THR A 50 3.62 -12.57 -4.54
C THR A 50 2.54 -12.46 -5.61
N ASP A 51 1.74 -13.51 -5.83
CA ASP A 51 0.59 -13.49 -6.74
C ASP A 51 -0.62 -12.78 -6.16
N ASN A 52 -0.75 -12.76 -4.84
CA ASN A 52 -1.90 -12.20 -4.13
C ASN A 52 -1.64 -10.77 -3.63
N HIS A 53 -0.41 -10.48 -3.24
CA HIS A 53 -0.01 -9.14 -2.84
C HIS A 53 1.44 -8.88 -3.23
N GLN A 54 1.74 -7.63 -3.58
CA GLN A 54 3.10 -7.14 -3.69
C GLN A 54 3.13 -5.67 -3.34
N ILE A 55 4.19 -5.26 -2.66
CA ILE A 55 4.41 -3.90 -2.18
C ILE A 55 5.81 -3.43 -2.55
N SER A 56 5.99 -2.11 -2.61
CA SER A 56 7.28 -1.46 -2.81
C SER A 56 7.27 -0.10 -2.11
N TYR A 57 8.39 0.32 -1.54
CA TYR A 57 8.52 1.61 -0.87
C TYR A 57 9.94 2.16 -1.04
N CYS A 58 10.05 3.48 -0.89
CA CYS A 58 11.31 4.22 -1.01
C CYS A 58 11.60 4.99 0.28
N GLY A 59 12.88 5.17 0.62
CA GLY A 59 13.31 6.22 1.56
C GLY A 59 12.94 6.05 3.04
N GLY A 60 12.39 4.90 3.45
CA GLY A 60 12.02 4.64 4.85
C GLY A 60 10.63 4.04 4.95
N GLY A 61 10.57 2.71 4.92
CA GLY A 61 9.36 1.93 5.09
C GLY A 61 9.69 0.53 5.57
N PHE A 62 8.68 -0.15 6.05
CA PHE A 62 8.76 -1.56 6.42
C PHE A 62 7.42 -2.22 6.13
N ALA A 63 7.49 -3.52 5.94
CA ALA A 63 6.31 -4.34 5.85
C ALA A 63 6.51 -5.63 6.61
N PHE A 64 5.44 -6.09 7.23
CA PHE A 64 5.47 -7.30 8.01
C PHE A 64 4.06 -7.88 8.09
N ARG A 65 4.03 -9.16 8.43
CA ARG A 65 2.83 -9.90 8.80
C ARG A 65 2.82 -10.07 10.31
N TYR A 66 1.72 -9.73 10.97
CA TYR A 66 1.61 -9.81 12.42
C TYR A 66 0.15 -9.95 12.87
N TYR A 67 -0.12 -10.95 13.72
CA TYR A 67 -1.45 -11.24 14.30
C TYR A 67 -2.64 -11.10 13.34
N GLY A 68 -2.61 -11.79 12.19
CA GLY A 68 -3.74 -11.78 11.25
C GLY A 68 -3.78 -10.60 10.28
N PHE A 69 -2.79 -9.70 10.34
CA PHE A 69 -2.67 -8.57 9.43
C PHE A 69 -1.38 -8.64 8.61
N ASN A 70 -1.46 -8.18 7.37
CA ASN A 70 -0.30 -7.63 6.68
C ASN A 70 -0.31 -6.11 6.81
N LEU A 71 0.86 -5.55 7.11
CA LEU A 71 1.06 -4.12 7.22
C LEU A 71 2.16 -3.68 6.26
N MET A 72 1.92 -2.55 5.61
CA MET A 72 2.94 -1.78 4.92
C MET A 72 2.91 -0.37 5.48
N ILE A 73 4.08 0.11 5.91
CA ILE A 73 4.27 1.48 6.38
C ILE A 73 5.36 2.12 5.52
N ALA A 74 5.06 3.28 4.97
CA ALA A 74 6.02 4.09 4.25
C ALA A 74 5.95 5.54 4.72
N SER A 75 7.03 6.28 4.52
CA SER A 75 7.10 7.68 4.88
C SER A 75 7.86 8.51 3.86
N SER A 76 7.52 9.80 3.81
CA SER A 76 8.30 10.82 3.09
C SER A 76 8.58 11.99 4.03
N SER A 77 9.54 12.85 3.66
CA SER A 77 9.76 14.10 4.39
C SER A 77 8.50 14.98 4.31
N SER A 78 8.21 15.78 5.34
CA SER A 78 7.01 16.64 5.37
C SER A 78 6.93 17.62 4.18
N ASP A 79 8.09 18.09 3.72
CA ASP A 79 8.27 19.00 2.57
C ASP A 79 8.32 18.30 1.21
N ALA A 80 8.26 16.96 1.17
CA ALA A 80 8.22 16.23 -0.09
C ALA A 80 7.00 16.67 -0.93
N PRO A 81 7.15 16.83 -2.25
CA PRO A 81 6.04 17.22 -3.11
C PRO A 81 4.96 16.14 -3.13
N SER A 82 3.69 16.56 -3.07
CA SER A 82 2.56 15.64 -3.30
C SER A 82 2.32 15.48 -4.80
N MET A 83 2.14 14.25 -5.26
CA MET A 83 1.69 13.97 -6.61
C MET A 83 0.23 14.37 -6.82
N SER A 84 -0.12 14.84 -8.02
CA SER A 84 -1.51 15.06 -8.39
C SER A 84 -2.31 13.75 -8.50
N VAL A 85 -3.56 13.76 -8.05
CA VAL A 85 -4.47 12.62 -8.15
C VAL A 85 -4.62 12.11 -9.59
N SER A 86 -4.58 13.01 -10.59
CA SER A 86 -4.65 12.65 -12.01
C SER A 86 -3.44 11.83 -12.47
N ASN A 87 -2.23 12.22 -12.05
CA ASN A 87 -1.02 11.47 -12.38
C ASN A 87 -1.01 10.10 -11.67
N ALA A 88 -1.42 10.07 -10.40
CA ALA A 88 -1.56 8.85 -9.61
C ALA A 88 -2.50 7.85 -10.32
N ARG A 89 -3.67 8.34 -10.77
CA ARG A 89 -4.67 7.54 -11.46
C ARG A 89 -4.16 7.04 -12.82
N PHE A 90 -3.45 7.88 -13.56
CA PHE A 90 -2.84 7.49 -14.83
C PHE A 90 -1.87 6.30 -14.64
N ILE A 91 -1.00 6.38 -13.64
CA ILE A 91 -0.03 5.32 -13.32
C ILE A 91 -0.73 4.01 -12.93
N LEU A 92 -1.71 4.06 -12.03
CA LEU A 92 -2.42 2.86 -11.56
C LEU A 92 -3.33 2.22 -12.63
N ASN A 93 -3.77 2.98 -13.64
CA ASN A 93 -4.60 2.48 -14.74
C ASN A 93 -3.78 1.91 -15.91
N LYS A 94 -2.51 2.29 -16.06
CA LYS A 94 -1.64 1.79 -17.14
C LYS A 94 -1.39 0.29 -17.18
N PRO A 95 -1.08 -0.40 -16.06
CA PRO A 95 -0.63 -1.78 -16.15
C PRO A 95 -1.76 -2.65 -16.70
N ILE A 96 -1.41 -3.48 -17.68
CA ILE A 96 -2.24 -4.61 -18.08
C ILE A 96 -2.28 -5.59 -16.91
N ILE A 97 -3.49 -6.03 -16.52
CA ILE A 97 -3.71 -6.93 -15.38
C ILE A 97 -4.19 -8.33 -15.79
N ARG A 98 -4.46 -8.53 -17.08
CA ARG A 98 -4.92 -9.80 -17.66
C ARG A 98 -4.09 -10.14 -18.88
N TYR A 99 -3.94 -11.42 -19.15
CA TYR A 99 -3.34 -11.92 -20.39
C TYR A 99 -4.23 -13.01 -20.98
N GLY A 100 -4.19 -13.15 -22.29
CA GLY A 100 -5.04 -14.06 -23.05
C GLY A 100 -5.07 -13.63 -24.51
N THR A 101 -5.24 -14.59 -25.40
CA THR A 101 -5.48 -14.35 -26.82
C THR A 101 -6.98 -14.35 -27.10
N PHE A 102 -7.40 -13.83 -28.26
CA PHE A 102 -8.81 -13.79 -28.68
C PHE A 102 -9.51 -15.16 -28.67
N TRP A 103 -8.75 -16.25 -28.69
CA TRP A 103 -9.24 -17.64 -28.70
C TRP A 103 -9.09 -18.37 -27.35
N SER A 104 -8.62 -17.70 -26.29
CA SER A 104 -8.36 -18.33 -24.98
C SER A 104 -9.00 -17.54 -23.84
N GLN A 105 -9.30 -18.24 -22.74
CA GLN A 105 -9.81 -17.63 -21.52
C GLN A 105 -8.77 -16.67 -20.93
N TYR A 106 -9.19 -15.46 -20.59
CA TYR A 106 -8.32 -14.47 -19.95
C TYR A 106 -7.95 -14.90 -18.53
N ASN A 107 -6.65 -14.86 -18.23
CA ASN A 107 -6.10 -15.09 -16.90
C ASN A 107 -5.62 -13.77 -16.29
N TYR A 108 -5.64 -13.66 -14.96
CA TYR A 108 -5.10 -12.50 -14.25
C TYR A 108 -3.61 -12.69 -14.00
N LEU A 109 -2.82 -11.62 -14.20
CA LEU A 109 -1.42 -11.59 -13.78
C LEU A 109 -1.33 -11.49 -12.26
N GLY A 110 -0.38 -12.18 -11.63
CA GLY A 110 -0.09 -12.05 -10.20
C GLY A 110 0.27 -10.63 -9.77
N ALA A 111 0.03 -10.29 -8.51
CA ALA A 111 0.26 -8.95 -7.95
C ALA A 111 1.69 -8.45 -8.18
N GLY A 112 2.70 -9.32 -8.05
CA GLY A 112 4.10 -9.01 -8.31
C GLY A 112 4.37 -8.59 -9.75
N ALA A 113 3.77 -9.28 -10.72
CA ALA A 113 3.89 -8.92 -12.14
C ALA A 113 3.18 -7.59 -12.46
N VAL A 114 2.04 -7.34 -11.82
CA VAL A 114 1.31 -6.06 -11.96
C VAL A 114 2.12 -4.91 -11.34
N LEU A 115 2.67 -5.09 -10.14
CA LEU A 115 3.49 -4.08 -9.47
C LEU A 115 4.77 -3.79 -10.26
N GLY A 116 5.43 -4.82 -10.80
CA GLY A 116 6.60 -4.63 -11.68
C GLY A 116 6.30 -3.71 -12.86
N ARG A 117 5.09 -3.79 -13.43
CA ARG A 117 4.63 -2.89 -14.50
C ARG A 117 4.37 -1.47 -14.02
N ILE A 118 3.84 -1.29 -12.81
CA ILE A 118 3.66 0.03 -12.18
C ILE A 118 5.04 0.67 -11.91
N ASN A 119 5.98 -0.12 -11.40
CA ASN A 119 7.33 0.35 -11.05
C ASN A 119 8.09 0.95 -12.23
N HIS A 120 7.77 0.59 -13.48
CA HIS A 120 8.36 1.22 -14.67
C HIS A 120 7.92 2.69 -14.88
N TYR A 121 6.91 3.17 -14.16
CA TYR A 121 6.37 4.53 -14.31
C TYR A 121 6.65 5.44 -13.10
N VAL A 122 7.40 4.96 -12.11
CA VAL A 122 7.63 5.64 -10.83
C VAL A 122 9.11 5.61 -10.46
N ASP A 123 9.57 6.60 -9.69
CA ASP A 123 10.90 6.66 -9.12
C ASP A 123 10.84 7.00 -7.62
N CYS A 124 11.93 6.76 -6.89
CA CYS A 124 12.01 7.08 -5.47
C CYS A 124 12.10 8.59 -5.15
N ARG A 125 12.03 9.48 -6.15
CA ARG A 125 12.01 10.93 -5.92
C ARG A 125 10.57 11.43 -5.75
N ASN A 126 9.65 10.84 -6.49
CA ASN A 126 8.25 11.26 -6.55
C ASN A 126 7.31 10.33 -5.79
N TYR A 127 7.77 9.14 -5.39
CA TYR A 127 6.94 8.11 -4.78
C TYR A 127 7.65 7.49 -3.58
N SER A 128 6.85 7.19 -2.56
CA SER A 128 7.35 6.60 -1.32
C SER A 128 6.69 5.26 -1.00
N GLY A 129 5.54 4.93 -1.59
CA GLY A 129 4.87 3.65 -1.40
C GLY A 129 3.99 3.23 -2.56
N LEU A 130 3.99 1.94 -2.88
CA LEU A 130 3.18 1.28 -3.88
C LEU A 130 2.70 -0.06 -3.34
N ALA A 131 1.43 -0.40 -3.61
CA ALA A 131 0.86 -1.69 -3.25
C ALA A 131 -0.08 -2.19 -4.35
N VAL A 132 -0.02 -3.49 -4.63
CA VAL A 132 -1.00 -4.23 -5.42
C VAL A 132 -1.44 -5.40 -4.56
N ILE A 133 -2.69 -5.40 -4.12
CA ILE A 133 -3.22 -6.39 -3.17
C ILE A 133 -4.56 -6.89 -3.71
N LYS A 134 -4.88 -8.18 -3.57
CA LYS A 134 -6.20 -8.68 -3.96
C LYS A 134 -7.30 -7.99 -3.15
N GLN A 135 -8.38 -7.60 -3.82
CA GLN A 135 -9.51 -6.89 -3.20
C GLN A 135 -10.20 -7.69 -2.09
N TRP A 136 -10.14 -9.03 -2.15
CA TRP A 136 -10.75 -9.89 -1.14
C TRP A 136 -10.04 -9.82 0.22
N ALA A 137 -8.86 -9.21 0.30
CA ALA A 137 -8.07 -9.07 1.52
C ALA A 137 -8.45 -7.83 2.36
N ASP A 138 -9.64 -7.27 2.15
CA ASP A 138 -10.18 -6.11 2.89
C ASP A 138 -9.18 -4.96 3.10
N VAL A 139 -8.67 -4.42 1.98
CA VAL A 139 -7.57 -3.44 2.02
C VAL A 139 -8.03 -2.10 2.61
N ALA A 140 -7.41 -1.70 3.72
CA ALA A 140 -7.55 -0.39 4.33
C ALA A 140 -6.28 0.45 4.18
N VAL A 141 -6.46 1.75 3.94
CA VAL A 141 -5.36 2.69 3.73
C VAL A 141 -5.58 3.94 4.57
N LYS A 142 -4.52 4.43 5.23
CA LYS A 142 -4.51 5.72 5.89
C LYS A 142 -3.26 6.53 5.56
N ALA A 143 -3.50 7.75 5.07
CA ALA A 143 -2.54 8.82 4.88
C ALA A 143 -3.30 10.16 4.84
N SER A 144 -2.58 11.27 4.74
CA SER A 144 -3.19 12.56 4.41
C SER A 144 -3.87 12.48 3.04
N TRP A 145 -5.06 13.08 2.92
CA TRP A 145 -5.99 12.86 1.78
C TRP A 145 -5.41 13.21 0.40
N ASN A 146 -4.43 14.10 0.32
CA ASN A 146 -3.78 14.55 -0.92
C ASN A 146 -2.46 13.81 -1.21
N ARG A 147 -2.10 12.80 -0.42
CA ARG A 147 -0.81 12.09 -0.51
C ARG A 147 -0.91 10.70 -1.09
N PHE A 148 -2.12 10.15 -1.23
CA PHE A 148 -2.30 8.80 -1.75
C PHE A 148 -3.48 8.71 -2.71
N LEU A 149 -3.48 7.63 -3.50
CA LEU A 149 -4.65 7.20 -4.25
C LEU A 149 -4.79 5.69 -4.12
N LEU A 150 -6.02 5.25 -3.84
CA LEU A 150 -6.45 3.85 -3.93
C LEU A 150 -7.38 3.71 -5.15
N VAL A 151 -7.08 2.74 -6.02
CA VAL A 151 -7.92 2.38 -7.18
C VAL A 151 -8.21 0.90 -7.14
N ASN A 152 -9.48 0.54 -7.29
CA ASN A 152 -9.92 -0.84 -7.44
C ASN A 152 -10.01 -1.21 -8.92
N ARG A 153 -9.18 -2.17 -9.35
CA ARG A 153 -9.20 -2.77 -10.69
C ARG A 153 -9.25 -4.28 -10.53
N ASN A 154 -10.45 -4.87 -10.67
CA ASN A 154 -10.69 -6.30 -10.39
C ASN A 154 -9.58 -7.20 -10.98
N PRO A 155 -8.87 -8.01 -10.17
CA PRO A 155 -9.16 -8.36 -8.76
C PRO A 155 -8.31 -7.62 -7.72
N TYR A 156 -7.70 -6.48 -8.08
CA TYR A 156 -6.71 -5.78 -7.26
C TYR A 156 -7.22 -4.46 -6.70
N SER A 157 -6.88 -4.18 -5.45
CA SER A 157 -6.76 -2.85 -4.87
C SER A 157 -5.32 -2.39 -5.10
N MET A 158 -5.16 -1.25 -5.77
CA MET A 158 -3.86 -0.68 -6.12
C MET A 158 -3.70 0.65 -5.40
N VAL A 159 -2.57 0.82 -4.71
CA VAL A 159 -2.30 2.01 -3.91
C VAL A 159 -0.98 2.63 -4.31
N ILE A 160 -0.95 3.97 -4.30
CA ILE A 160 0.24 4.78 -4.54
C ILE A 160 0.30 5.92 -3.53
N PHE A 161 1.50 6.22 -3.04
CA PHE A 161 1.79 7.25 -2.04
C PHE A 161 3.00 8.10 -2.43
N SER A 162 2.88 9.42 -2.24
CA SER A 162 3.91 10.45 -2.51
C SER A 162 3.95 11.51 -1.41
#